data_AF-A0A5N8YKP2-F1
#
_entry.id   AF-A0A5N8YKP2-F1
#
_cell.length_a   1.000
_cell.length_b   1.000
_cell.length_c   1.000
_cell.angle_alpha   90.00
_cell.angle_beta   90.00
_cell.angle_gamma   90.00
#
_symmetry.space_group_name_H-M   'P 1'
#
loop_
_entity.id
_entity.type
_entity.pdbx_description
1 polymer ?
#
loop_
_entity_poly.entity_id
_entity_poly.type
_entity_poly.pdbx_seq_one_letter_code
_entity_poly.pdbx_strand_id
1 'polypeptide(L)'
;MVTETKPRSLVIVQLSGGNDALNTVIPYGDGLYYDWRKEVRIEQDRVLKINNQLGLNPALKSIKNLWDHEKVAVINGVGYPEPNRSHFRSIDIWNTGESVGIGDSGWLGRALREIDPNGENPIAGVNFGKGLPRALSCRGVPVASVSDLENYGLFPDIQGERSRDLTLSAFSQIYGSAMAHDNVAQFIGQTGIDALKGADILRTAPAQYSSAIEYANNPIAQSMKSIAQVLTADIGTRVFYTQHGSFDTHAAELETHTRLWTETSDAIADFMEDMKEHNLEDDVLVLVWSEFGRRIKDNSAGTDHGSGGTAFVIGGTVNGGLYGEYPSLKESDHLEGDLHFNNDFRSIYSTIAERWLEVDPAIVSNGNYEQHEFISPLTSN
;
A
#
# COMPACT_ATOMS: atom_id res chain seq x y z
N MET A 1 -20.22 21.23 20.52
CA MET A 1 -19.28 20.14 20.80
C MET A 1 -18.56 19.88 19.51
N VAL A 2 -17.34 20.39 19.37
CA VAL A 2 -16.45 19.98 18.28
C VAL A 2 -15.93 18.63 18.74
N THR A 3 -16.44 17.55 18.17
CA THR A 3 -15.81 16.24 18.32
C THR A 3 -14.43 16.38 17.68
N GLU A 4 -13.36 16.31 18.46
CA GLU A 4 -12.01 16.16 17.90
C GLU A 4 -12.02 14.86 17.09
N THR A 5 -12.12 14.99 15.76
CA THR A 5 -12.06 13.85 14.84
C THR A 5 -10.63 13.31 14.88
N LYS A 6 -10.48 12.01 15.13
CA LYS A 6 -9.18 11.36 15.17
C LYS A 6 -8.47 11.53 13.81
N PRO A 7 -7.15 11.73 13.76
CA PRO A 7 -6.44 11.88 12.49
C PRO A 7 -6.55 10.62 11.63
N ARG A 8 -6.95 10.78 10.37
CA ARG A 8 -7.13 9.71 9.39
C ARG A 8 -5.82 9.01 9.01
N SER A 9 -5.83 7.69 8.93
CA SER A 9 -4.66 6.85 8.62
C SER A 9 -4.76 6.23 7.23
N LEU A 10 -3.62 6.14 6.53
CA LEU A 10 -3.51 5.50 5.22
C LEU A 10 -2.63 4.26 5.32
N VAL A 11 -3.14 3.12 4.84
CA VAL A 11 -2.42 1.85 4.77
C VAL A 11 -2.18 1.50 3.31
N ILE A 12 -0.93 1.24 2.94
CA ILE A 12 -0.54 0.80 1.60
C ILE A 12 -0.20 -0.68 1.63
N VAL A 13 -0.85 -1.45 0.76
CA VAL A 13 -0.53 -2.85 0.49
C VAL A 13 -0.02 -2.96 -0.95
N GLN A 14 1.29 -3.03 -1.14
CA GLN A 14 1.87 -3.28 -2.46
C GLN A 14 1.88 -4.79 -2.75
N LEU A 15 1.22 -5.17 -3.84
CA LEU A 15 1.30 -6.50 -4.43
C LEU A 15 2.54 -6.55 -5.33
N SER A 16 3.69 -6.86 -4.73
CA SER A 16 4.97 -6.90 -5.44
C SER A 16 4.97 -8.01 -6.47
N GLY A 17 5.30 -7.68 -7.71
CA GLY A 17 5.55 -8.65 -8.76
C GLY A 17 4.67 -8.48 -9.99
N GLY A 18 3.70 -7.56 -10.05
CA GLY A 18 2.83 -7.37 -11.23
C GLY A 18 1.58 -8.25 -11.21
N ASN A 19 0.59 -7.89 -10.40
CA ASN A 19 -0.64 -8.64 -10.25
C ASN A 19 -1.41 -8.80 -11.57
N ASP A 20 -1.91 -10.00 -11.86
CA ASP A 20 -2.77 -10.22 -13.02
C ASP A 20 -4.15 -9.60 -12.80
N ALA A 21 -4.40 -8.44 -13.41
CA ALA A 21 -5.67 -7.74 -13.34
C ALA A 21 -6.84 -8.54 -13.92
N LEU A 22 -6.61 -9.30 -15.01
CA LEU A 22 -7.67 -10.08 -15.67
C LEU A 22 -8.11 -11.29 -14.85
N ASN A 23 -7.20 -11.85 -14.05
CA ASN A 23 -7.52 -12.88 -13.08
C ASN A 23 -7.85 -12.32 -11.69
N THR A 24 -7.87 -11.00 -11.50
CA THR A 24 -8.27 -10.35 -10.24
C THR A 24 -9.71 -9.82 -10.34
N VAL A 25 -9.96 -8.95 -11.33
CA VAL A 25 -11.30 -8.47 -11.72
C VAL A 25 -11.58 -9.05 -13.10
N ILE A 26 -12.33 -10.14 -13.10
CA ILE A 26 -12.53 -11.02 -14.25
C ILE A 26 -13.69 -10.48 -15.10
N PRO A 27 -13.46 -10.18 -16.39
CA PRO A 27 -14.52 -9.79 -17.31
C PRO A 27 -15.23 -11.05 -17.82
N TYR A 28 -15.85 -11.79 -16.90
CA TYR A 28 -16.41 -13.12 -17.14
C TYR A 28 -17.57 -13.12 -18.16
N GLY A 29 -18.17 -11.96 -18.42
CA GLY A 29 -19.18 -11.78 -19.46
C GLY A 29 -18.60 -11.58 -20.87
N ASP A 30 -17.29 -11.34 -20.99
CA ASP A 30 -16.59 -11.14 -22.27
C ASP A 30 -15.93 -12.45 -22.75
N GLY A 31 -16.41 -12.96 -23.90
CA GLY A 31 -15.85 -14.17 -24.52
C GLY A 31 -14.36 -14.06 -24.86
N LEU A 32 -13.86 -12.84 -25.11
CA LEU A 32 -12.45 -12.61 -25.44
C LEU A 32 -11.52 -12.99 -24.30
N TYR A 33 -11.96 -12.88 -23.04
CA TYR A 33 -11.17 -13.36 -21.90
C TYR A 33 -10.84 -14.85 -22.03
N TYR A 34 -11.84 -15.65 -22.39
CA TYR A 34 -11.68 -17.10 -22.56
C TYR A 34 -10.88 -17.46 -23.81
N ASP A 35 -10.97 -16.64 -24.88
CA ASP A 35 -10.19 -16.81 -26.10
C ASP A 35 -8.69 -16.53 -25.87
N TRP A 36 -8.38 -15.50 -25.08
CA TRP A 36 -7.01 -15.10 -24.74
C TRP A 36 -6.39 -15.90 -23.59
N ARG A 37 -7.20 -16.38 -22.64
CA ARG A 37 -6.77 -17.17 -21.47
C ARG A 37 -7.21 -18.62 -21.65
N LYS A 38 -6.42 -19.40 -22.37
CA LYS A 38 -6.72 -20.81 -22.65
C LYS A 38 -6.36 -21.72 -21.48
N GLU A 39 -5.29 -21.40 -20.76
CA GLU A 39 -4.68 -22.22 -19.72
C GLU A 39 -4.96 -21.66 -18.31
N VAL A 40 -4.85 -20.33 -18.15
CA VAL A 40 -4.94 -19.66 -16.83
C VAL A 40 -6.28 -18.98 -16.58
N ARG A 41 -7.33 -19.30 -17.34
CA ARG A 41 -8.65 -18.72 -17.12
C ARG A 41 -9.30 -19.20 -15.83
N ILE A 42 -10.21 -18.38 -15.33
CA ILE A 42 -11.16 -18.73 -14.28
C ILE A 42 -12.52 -18.93 -14.91
N GLU A 43 -13.06 -20.14 -14.74
CA GLU A 43 -14.37 -20.52 -15.28
C GLU A 43 -15.49 -19.67 -14.69
N GLN A 44 -16.48 -19.36 -15.54
CA GLN A 44 -17.55 -18.40 -15.26
C GLN A 44 -18.35 -18.70 -13.99
N ASP A 45 -18.51 -19.99 -13.67
CA ASP A 45 -19.27 -20.49 -12.52
C ASP A 45 -18.51 -20.36 -11.19
N ARG A 46 -17.19 -20.16 -11.22
CA ARG A 46 -16.37 -19.91 -10.04
C ARG A 46 -16.30 -18.43 -9.66
N VAL A 47 -16.55 -17.53 -10.61
CA VAL A 47 -16.38 -16.09 -10.43
C VAL A 47 -17.34 -15.52 -9.39
N LEU A 48 -16.82 -14.69 -8.48
CA LEU A 48 -17.60 -13.94 -7.51
C LEU A 48 -18.21 -12.70 -8.17
N LYS A 49 -19.43 -12.81 -8.68
CA LYS A 49 -20.07 -11.76 -9.50
C LYS A 49 -20.19 -10.43 -8.76
N ILE A 50 -19.77 -9.35 -9.42
CA ILE A 50 -20.01 -7.95 -9.00
C ILE A 50 -21.22 -7.39 -9.75
N ASN A 51 -21.25 -7.57 -11.06
CA ASN A 51 -22.37 -7.22 -11.93
C ASN A 51 -22.49 -8.27 -13.05
N ASN A 52 -23.23 -8.00 -14.11
CA ASN A 52 -23.43 -8.97 -15.21
C ASN A 52 -22.20 -9.22 -16.10
N GLN A 53 -21.17 -8.37 -16.02
CA GLN A 53 -19.99 -8.40 -16.89
C GLN A 53 -18.69 -8.71 -16.14
N LEU A 54 -18.55 -8.18 -14.92
CA LEU A 54 -17.35 -8.26 -14.10
C LEU A 54 -17.62 -9.01 -12.79
N GLY A 55 -16.62 -9.74 -12.32
CA GLY A 55 -16.61 -10.34 -10.99
C GLY A 55 -15.20 -10.54 -10.47
N LEU A 56 -15.08 -10.90 -9.20
CA LEU A 56 -13.79 -11.10 -8.54
C LEU A 56 -13.33 -12.55 -8.65
N ASN A 57 -12.01 -12.74 -8.58
CA ASN A 57 -11.38 -14.02 -8.35
C ASN A 57 -12.01 -14.75 -7.12
N PRO A 58 -12.23 -16.07 -7.17
CA PRO A 58 -12.68 -16.85 -6.00
C PRO A 58 -11.88 -16.63 -4.72
N ALA A 59 -10.57 -16.37 -4.83
CA ALA A 59 -9.67 -16.10 -3.71
C ALA A 59 -9.97 -14.79 -2.98
N LEU A 60 -10.69 -13.86 -3.62
CA LEU A 60 -11.07 -12.56 -3.07
C LEU A 60 -12.36 -12.62 -2.25
N LYS A 61 -12.74 -13.79 -1.71
CA LYS A 61 -14.02 -13.96 -1.00
C LYS A 61 -14.21 -12.96 0.14
N SER A 62 -13.16 -12.67 0.89
CA SER A 62 -13.22 -11.77 2.05
C SER A 62 -13.32 -10.30 1.62
N ILE A 63 -12.59 -9.89 0.57
CA ILE A 63 -12.78 -8.57 -0.07
C ILE A 63 -14.16 -8.46 -0.73
N LYS A 64 -14.70 -9.54 -1.29
CA LYS A 64 -16.07 -9.56 -1.84
C LYS A 64 -17.11 -9.28 -0.76
N ASN A 65 -16.91 -9.77 0.46
CA ASN A 65 -17.77 -9.43 1.60
C ASN A 65 -17.73 -7.92 1.89
N LEU A 66 -16.53 -7.30 1.89
CA LEU A 66 -16.41 -5.85 2.04
C LEU A 66 -17.08 -5.08 0.89
N TRP A 67 -16.94 -5.57 -0.34
CA TRP A 67 -17.61 -5.01 -1.52
C TRP A 67 -19.14 -5.03 -1.36
N ASP A 68 -19.70 -6.13 -0.86
CA ASP A 68 -21.14 -6.27 -0.64
C ASP A 68 -21.70 -5.32 0.45
N HIS A 69 -20.82 -4.73 1.25
CA HIS A 69 -21.13 -3.68 2.21
C HIS A 69 -20.74 -2.28 1.73
N GLU A 70 -20.49 -2.12 0.41
CA GLU A 70 -20.13 -0.84 -0.23
C GLU A 70 -18.82 -0.22 0.26
N LYS A 71 -17.90 -1.02 0.83
CA LYS A 71 -16.63 -0.56 1.41
C LYS A 71 -15.41 -0.69 0.48
N VAL A 72 -15.63 -1.02 -0.79
CA VAL A 72 -14.56 -1.29 -1.75
C VAL A 72 -14.81 -0.51 -3.03
N ALA A 73 -13.84 0.33 -3.39
CA ALA A 73 -13.73 0.95 -4.70
C ALA A 73 -12.70 0.19 -5.54
N VAL A 74 -13.13 -0.29 -6.70
CA VAL A 74 -12.27 -0.98 -7.69
C VAL A 74 -11.98 0.00 -8.81
N ILE A 75 -10.71 0.39 -8.98
CA ILE A 75 -10.30 1.30 -10.05
C ILE A 75 -9.66 0.45 -11.16
N ASN A 76 -10.29 0.42 -12.33
CA ASN A 76 -9.87 -0.37 -13.48
C ASN A 76 -8.98 0.42 -14.45
N GLY A 77 -8.18 -0.30 -15.23
CA GLY A 77 -7.35 0.29 -16.29
C GLY A 77 -6.31 1.27 -15.76
N VAL A 78 -5.80 0.99 -14.56
CA VAL A 78 -4.80 1.82 -13.88
C VAL A 78 -3.44 1.62 -14.53
N GLY A 79 -2.74 2.71 -14.85
CA GLY A 79 -1.41 2.67 -15.44
C GLY A 79 -0.82 4.06 -15.58
N TYR A 80 0.10 4.20 -16.53
CA TYR A 80 0.75 5.47 -16.85
C TYR A 80 1.25 5.45 -18.32
N PRO A 81 1.47 6.62 -18.94
CA PRO A 81 2.03 6.70 -20.29
C PRO A 81 3.40 6.00 -20.40
N GLU A 82 3.69 5.40 -21.55
CA GLU A 82 4.97 4.71 -21.82
C GLU A 82 5.28 3.63 -20.76
N PRO A 83 4.45 2.58 -20.65
CA PRO A 83 4.59 1.60 -19.59
C PRO A 83 5.96 0.91 -19.62
N ASN A 84 6.46 0.65 -18.41
CA ASN A 84 7.70 -0.07 -18.21
C ASN A 84 7.38 -1.47 -17.67
N ARG A 85 8.08 -2.49 -18.16
CA ARG A 85 7.89 -3.89 -17.72
C ARG A 85 9.01 -4.38 -16.78
N SER A 86 9.88 -3.48 -16.33
CA SER A 86 10.89 -3.75 -15.30
C SER A 86 10.30 -3.52 -13.92
N HIS A 87 10.37 -4.51 -13.03
CA HIS A 87 9.94 -4.34 -11.64
C HIS A 87 10.64 -3.15 -10.99
N PHE A 88 11.96 -3.03 -11.15
CA PHE A 88 12.73 -1.95 -10.53
C PHE A 88 12.20 -0.57 -10.92
N ARG A 89 12.03 -0.34 -12.23
CA ARG A 89 11.58 0.97 -12.71
C ARG A 89 10.10 1.21 -12.41
N SER A 90 9.25 0.22 -12.59
CA SER A 90 7.79 0.40 -12.41
C SER A 90 7.43 0.59 -10.94
N ILE A 91 8.07 -0.15 -10.03
CA ILE A 91 7.97 0.09 -8.59
C ILE A 91 8.47 1.50 -8.24
N ASP A 92 9.59 1.95 -8.82
CA ASP A 92 10.10 3.31 -8.62
C ASP A 92 9.13 4.38 -9.14
N ILE A 93 8.49 4.19 -10.31
CA ILE A 93 7.46 5.07 -10.85
C ILE A 93 6.30 5.21 -9.88
N TRP A 94 5.71 4.11 -9.44
CA TRP A 94 4.59 4.14 -8.49
C TRP A 94 5.01 4.73 -7.15
N ASN A 95 6.18 4.36 -6.64
CA ASN A 95 6.67 4.85 -5.36
C ASN A 95 7.00 6.36 -5.38
N THR A 96 7.46 6.90 -6.50
CA THR A 96 7.85 8.31 -6.60
C THR A 96 6.77 9.21 -7.18
N GLY A 97 5.80 8.64 -7.92
CA GLY A 97 4.90 9.41 -8.78
C GLY A 97 5.58 9.96 -10.04
N GLU A 98 6.84 9.58 -10.32
CA GLU A 98 7.61 10.09 -11.46
C GLU A 98 7.70 9.05 -12.58
N SER A 99 6.82 9.19 -13.58
CA SER A 99 6.80 8.32 -14.77
C SER A 99 7.96 8.60 -15.74
N VAL A 100 8.49 9.84 -15.76
CA VAL A 100 9.56 10.28 -16.67
C VAL A 100 10.83 10.60 -15.90
N GLY A 101 11.91 9.86 -16.16
CA GLY A 101 13.20 10.10 -15.48
C GLY A 101 13.32 9.37 -14.15
N ILE A 102 13.88 10.00 -13.13
CA ILE A 102 14.11 9.41 -11.80
C ILE A 102 13.63 10.39 -10.75
N GLY A 103 12.66 9.97 -9.92
CA GLY A 103 12.18 10.77 -8.80
C GLY A 103 13.22 10.90 -7.68
N ASP A 104 13.27 12.06 -7.04
CA ASP A 104 14.17 12.36 -5.92
C ASP A 104 13.60 11.98 -4.55
N SER A 105 12.29 11.69 -4.50
CA SER A 105 11.52 11.44 -3.29
C SER A 105 10.28 10.60 -3.60
N GLY A 106 9.80 9.89 -2.57
CA GLY A 106 8.56 9.14 -2.59
C GLY A 106 7.33 10.01 -2.34
N TRP A 107 6.20 9.62 -2.92
CA TRP A 107 4.95 10.38 -2.78
C TRP A 107 4.43 10.42 -1.34
N LEU A 108 4.52 9.30 -0.60
CA LEU A 108 4.14 9.25 0.81
C LEU A 108 5.11 10.05 1.68
N GLY A 109 6.40 10.03 1.35
CA GLY A 109 7.39 10.86 2.02
C GLY A 109 7.08 12.35 1.84
N ARG A 110 6.66 12.78 0.63
CA ARG A 110 6.18 14.15 0.40
C ARG A 110 4.90 14.45 1.19
N ALA A 111 3.93 13.53 1.21
CA ALA A 111 2.71 13.69 1.99
C ALA A 111 3.00 13.82 3.49
N LEU A 112 3.87 12.98 4.04
CA LEU A 112 4.29 13.04 5.45
C LEU A 112 4.99 14.37 5.79
N ARG A 113 5.78 14.92 4.88
CA ARG A 113 6.37 16.27 5.05
C ARG A 113 5.32 17.37 5.14
N GLU A 114 4.24 17.27 4.36
CA GLU A 114 3.14 18.24 4.44
C GLU A 114 2.31 18.05 5.73
N ILE A 115 2.15 16.81 6.20
CA ILE A 115 1.45 16.49 7.46
C ILE A 115 2.25 16.97 8.68
N ASP A 116 3.57 16.79 8.68
CA ASP A 116 4.47 17.17 9.77
C ASP A 116 5.67 17.96 9.23
N PRO A 117 5.49 19.24 8.88
CA PRO A 117 6.54 20.06 8.24
C PRO A 117 7.71 20.37 9.18
N ASN A 118 7.53 20.24 10.49
CA ASN A 118 8.56 20.45 11.49
C ASN A 118 9.31 19.16 11.86
N GLY A 119 8.81 17.98 11.44
CA GLY A 119 9.39 16.69 11.78
C GLY A 119 9.33 16.39 13.28
N GLU A 120 8.27 16.83 13.96
CA GLU A 120 8.09 16.64 15.40
C GLU A 120 7.76 15.19 15.76
N ASN A 121 7.16 14.45 14.84
CA ASN A 121 6.75 13.07 15.00
C ASN A 121 7.75 12.11 14.32
N PRO A 122 8.59 11.39 15.09
CA PRO A 122 9.61 10.49 14.54
C PRO A 122 9.02 9.22 13.88
N ILE A 123 7.71 8.99 13.98
CA ILE A 123 7.01 7.80 13.49
C ILE A 123 5.74 8.16 12.70
N ALA A 124 5.72 9.33 12.06
CA ALA A 124 4.60 9.75 11.22
C ALA A 124 4.32 8.73 10.10
N GLY A 125 5.36 8.04 9.62
CA GLY A 125 5.26 6.89 8.72
C GLY A 125 5.95 5.64 9.27
N VAL A 126 5.37 4.47 8.99
CA VAL A 126 5.95 3.17 9.35
C VAL A 126 5.82 2.17 8.18
N ASN A 127 6.93 1.53 7.82
CA ASN A 127 6.96 0.40 6.91
C ASN A 127 7.07 -0.92 7.69
N PHE A 128 6.16 -1.86 7.42
CA PHE A 128 6.22 -3.24 7.91
C PHE A 128 6.80 -4.14 6.83
N GLY A 129 8.12 -4.33 6.92
CA GLY A 129 8.92 -5.04 5.92
C GLY A 129 10.41 -4.80 6.07
N LYS A 130 11.19 -5.37 5.16
CA LYS A 130 12.66 -5.23 5.13
C LYS A 130 13.07 -4.08 4.21
N GLY A 131 13.72 -3.07 4.77
CA GLY A 131 14.20 -1.90 4.04
C GLY A 131 13.11 -0.87 3.77
N LEU A 132 13.51 0.40 3.66
CA LEU A 132 12.58 1.50 3.44
C LEU A 132 12.13 1.55 1.97
N PRO A 133 10.83 1.41 1.67
CA PRO A 133 10.30 1.59 0.33
C PRO A 133 10.55 3.01 -0.15
N ARG A 134 10.86 3.17 -1.44
CA ARG A 134 11.07 4.50 -2.03
C ARG A 134 9.87 5.42 -1.85
N ALA A 135 8.65 4.89 -1.71
CA ALA A 135 7.44 5.68 -1.46
C ALA A 135 7.53 6.55 -0.20
N LEU A 136 8.23 6.06 0.81
CA LEU A 136 8.39 6.74 2.10
C LEU A 136 9.69 7.54 2.20
N SER A 137 10.56 7.47 1.20
CA SER A 137 11.84 8.17 1.22
C SER A 137 11.64 9.65 0.87
N CYS A 138 11.85 10.54 1.83
CA CYS A 138 11.90 11.98 1.58
C CYS A 138 12.90 12.63 2.54
N ARG A 139 13.69 13.59 2.02
CA ARG A 139 14.69 14.27 2.84
C ARG A 139 14.01 15.04 3.97
N GLY A 140 14.47 14.82 5.20
CA GLY A 140 13.95 15.49 6.40
C GLY A 140 12.70 14.85 6.99
N VAL A 141 12.25 13.72 6.45
CA VAL A 141 11.08 12.98 6.96
C VAL A 141 11.55 11.69 7.63
N PRO A 142 11.45 11.56 8.96
CA PRO A 142 11.77 10.33 9.65
C PRO A 142 10.69 9.27 9.39
N VAL A 143 11.10 8.06 9.01
CA VAL A 143 10.22 6.91 8.80
C VAL A 143 10.87 5.67 9.38
N ALA A 144 10.11 4.93 10.18
CA ALA A 144 10.57 3.65 10.72
C ALA A 144 10.34 2.51 9.71
N SER A 145 11.28 1.55 9.65
CA SER A 145 11.09 0.28 8.95
C SER A 145 11.23 -0.86 9.96
N VAL A 146 10.17 -1.64 10.10
CA VAL A 146 9.98 -2.66 11.12
C VAL A 146 9.75 -4.00 10.43
N SER A 147 10.67 -4.95 10.59
CA SER A 147 10.47 -6.31 10.06
C SER A 147 9.83 -7.26 11.07
N ASP A 148 9.96 -6.95 12.36
CA ASP A 148 9.41 -7.69 13.49
C ASP A 148 9.13 -6.65 14.57
N LEU A 149 7.84 -6.41 14.86
CA LEU A 149 7.43 -5.38 15.81
C LEU A 149 7.67 -5.81 17.26
N GLU A 150 7.53 -7.11 17.57
CA GLU A 150 7.71 -7.63 18.93
C GLU A 150 9.17 -7.51 19.38
N ASN A 151 10.10 -7.72 18.45
CA ASN A 151 11.54 -7.61 18.69
C ASN A 151 12.14 -6.29 18.16
N TYR A 152 11.31 -5.28 17.86
CA TYR A 152 11.80 -4.03 17.27
C TYR A 152 12.63 -3.22 18.28
N GLY A 153 13.83 -2.83 17.85
CA GLY A 153 14.73 -2.02 18.66
C GLY A 153 16.12 -1.89 18.06
N LEU A 154 16.87 -0.90 18.52
CA LEU A 154 18.30 -0.81 18.31
C LEU A 154 19.01 -1.48 19.48
N PHE A 155 19.92 -2.41 19.14
CA PHE A 155 20.58 -3.33 20.07
C PHE A 155 19.60 -4.21 20.88
N PRO A 156 18.68 -4.95 20.20
CA PRO A 156 17.67 -5.76 20.88
C PRO A 156 18.28 -6.82 21.82
N ASP A 157 19.53 -7.23 21.56
CA ASP A 157 20.25 -8.22 22.38
C ASP A 157 20.86 -7.65 23.67
N ILE A 158 20.93 -6.31 23.84
CA ILE A 158 21.49 -5.69 25.05
C ILE A 158 20.43 -5.69 26.15
N GLN A 159 20.60 -6.58 27.12
CA GLN A 159 19.73 -6.65 28.29
C GLN A 159 20.06 -5.54 29.32
N GLY A 160 19.02 -4.81 29.73
CA GLY A 160 19.05 -3.80 30.79
C GLY A 160 19.14 -2.35 30.28
N GLU A 161 18.20 -1.50 30.73
CA GLU A 161 18.08 -0.08 30.33
C GLU A 161 19.40 0.68 30.45
N ARG A 162 20.12 0.51 31.56
CA ARG A 162 21.38 1.21 31.81
C ARG A 162 22.49 0.86 30.81
N SER A 163 22.56 -0.39 30.37
CA SER A 163 23.55 -0.85 29.38
C SER A 163 23.19 -0.31 28.00
N ARG A 164 21.90 -0.31 27.66
CA ARG A 164 21.40 0.30 26.43
C ARG A 164 21.69 1.81 26.44
N ASP A 165 21.36 2.53 27.50
CA ASP A 165 21.63 3.96 27.65
C ASP A 165 23.12 4.32 27.57
N LEU A 166 24.00 3.47 28.11
CA LEU A 166 25.45 3.63 27.97
C LEU A 166 25.91 3.44 26.52
N THR A 167 25.39 2.44 25.81
CA THR A 167 25.68 2.21 24.39
C THR A 167 25.11 3.34 23.52
N LEU A 168 23.91 3.84 23.84
CA LEU A 168 23.30 5.00 23.18
C LEU A 168 24.12 6.26 23.42
N SER A 169 24.54 6.51 24.66
CA SER A 169 25.41 7.64 25.01
C SER A 169 26.76 7.54 24.31
N ALA A 170 27.34 6.34 24.20
CA ALA A 170 28.58 6.12 23.46
C ALA A 170 28.39 6.34 21.95
N PHE A 171 27.29 5.84 21.37
CA PHE A 171 26.92 6.09 19.97
C PHE A 171 26.75 7.60 19.71
N SER A 172 25.96 8.28 20.52
CA SER A 172 25.76 9.73 20.45
C SER A 172 27.04 10.52 20.75
N GLN A 173 27.99 10.01 21.52
CA GLN A 173 29.29 10.67 21.72
C GLN A 173 30.22 10.47 20.52
N ILE A 174 30.31 9.26 19.97
CA ILE A 174 31.12 8.97 18.77
C ILE A 174 30.61 9.79 17.58
N TYR A 175 29.28 9.83 17.39
CA TYR A 175 28.66 10.51 16.25
C TYR A 175 28.20 11.95 16.54
N GLY A 176 28.15 12.38 17.79
CA GLY A 176 27.75 13.75 18.17
C GLY A 176 28.93 14.65 18.55
N SER A 177 30.04 14.11 19.06
CA SER A 177 31.21 14.92 19.46
C SER A 177 32.30 15.01 18.40
N ALA A 178 32.41 14.04 17.48
CA ALA A 178 33.39 14.06 16.39
C ALA A 178 32.94 14.87 15.14
N MET A 179 31.72 15.43 15.15
CA MET A 179 30.94 15.72 13.93
C MET A 179 30.39 17.16 13.84
N ALA A 180 30.93 18.09 14.61
CA ALA A 180 30.42 19.46 14.73
C ALA A 180 30.59 20.37 13.48
N HIS A 181 31.18 19.90 12.38
CA HIS A 181 31.47 20.72 11.17
C HIS A 181 31.03 20.11 9.83
N ASP A 182 30.35 18.96 9.80
CA ASP A 182 29.92 18.32 8.55
C ASP A 182 28.39 18.10 8.54
N ASN A 183 27.73 18.62 7.50
CA ASN A 183 26.28 18.53 7.32
C ASN A 183 25.80 17.08 7.14
N VAL A 184 26.63 16.22 6.54
CA VAL A 184 26.32 14.78 6.39
C VAL A 184 26.30 14.12 7.76
N ALA A 185 27.25 14.51 8.60
CA ALA A 185 27.44 13.96 9.91
C ALA A 185 26.29 14.32 10.85
N GLN A 186 25.88 15.59 10.86
CA GLN A 186 24.69 16.05 11.61
C GLN A 186 23.42 15.32 11.16
N PHE A 187 23.24 15.12 9.85
CA PHE A 187 22.09 14.40 9.31
C PHE A 187 22.03 12.94 9.78
N ILE A 188 23.16 12.23 9.75
CA ILE A 188 23.24 10.84 10.25
C ILE A 188 22.93 10.79 11.75
N GLY A 189 23.48 11.72 12.53
CA GLY A 189 23.24 11.80 13.98
C GLY A 189 21.76 12.00 14.30
N GLN A 190 21.12 12.99 13.67
CA GLN A 190 19.70 13.29 13.87
C GLN A 190 18.81 12.10 13.46
N THR A 191 19.05 11.53 12.28
CA THR A 191 18.33 10.33 11.80
C THR A 191 18.45 9.16 12.78
N GLY A 192 19.64 8.96 13.37
CA GLY A 192 19.85 7.93 14.39
C GLY A 192 19.05 8.17 15.67
N ILE A 193 18.98 9.42 16.15
CA ILE A 193 18.18 9.78 17.33
C ILE A 193 16.68 9.59 17.07
N ASP A 194 16.20 9.99 15.90
CA ASP A 194 14.77 9.84 15.55
C ASP A 194 14.39 8.37 15.40
N ALA A 195 15.26 7.55 14.81
CA ALA A 195 15.08 6.09 14.75
C ALA A 195 15.02 5.46 16.16
N LEU A 196 15.82 5.93 17.12
CA LEU A 196 15.80 5.47 18.50
C LEU A 196 14.48 5.78 19.20
N LYS A 197 14.06 7.06 19.14
CA LYS A 197 12.79 7.49 19.70
C LYS A 197 11.63 6.70 19.09
N GLY A 198 11.63 6.57 17.77
CA GLY A 198 10.58 5.82 17.07
C GLY A 198 10.53 4.36 17.48
N ALA A 199 11.67 3.71 17.66
CA ALA A 199 11.73 2.33 18.15
C ALA A 199 11.17 2.16 19.56
N ASP A 200 11.50 3.07 20.48
CA ASP A 200 10.98 2.99 21.84
C ASP A 200 9.47 3.23 21.90
N ILE A 201 8.93 4.13 21.07
CA ILE A 201 7.49 4.36 20.96
C ILE A 201 6.79 3.13 20.36
N LEU A 202 7.27 2.61 19.23
CA LEU A 202 6.64 1.49 18.52
C LEU A 202 6.61 0.20 19.35
N ARG A 203 7.64 -0.06 20.15
CA ARG A 203 7.71 -1.24 21.03
C ARG A 203 6.61 -1.24 22.10
N THR A 204 5.99 -0.11 22.40
CA THR A 204 4.88 -0.05 23.37
C THR A 204 3.56 -0.53 22.78
N ALA A 205 3.39 -0.49 21.45
CA ALA A 205 2.13 -0.76 20.78
C ALA A 205 1.59 -2.19 21.00
N PRO A 206 2.39 -3.28 20.87
CA PRO A 206 1.88 -4.63 21.09
C PRO A 206 1.34 -4.86 22.51
N ALA A 207 1.91 -4.18 23.51
CA ALA A 207 1.48 -4.33 24.91
C ALA A 207 0.17 -3.60 25.22
N GLN A 208 -0.23 -2.63 24.40
CA GLN A 208 -1.47 -1.87 24.54
C GLN A 208 -2.62 -2.46 23.71
N TYR A 209 -2.29 -3.33 22.76
CA TYR A 209 -3.25 -3.92 21.84
C TYR A 209 -4.02 -5.09 22.47
N SER A 210 -5.32 -5.12 22.23
CA SER A 210 -6.19 -6.25 22.53
C SER A 210 -7.27 -6.32 21.47
N SER A 211 -7.45 -7.49 20.85
CA SER A 211 -8.48 -7.72 19.85
C SER A 211 -9.04 -9.14 19.95
N ALA A 212 -10.30 -9.33 19.60
CA ALA A 212 -10.88 -10.65 19.41
C ALA A 212 -10.60 -11.23 18.00
N ILE A 213 -10.09 -10.41 17.08
CA ILE A 213 -9.83 -10.80 15.69
C ILE A 213 -8.52 -11.60 15.60
N GLU A 214 -8.61 -12.81 15.06
CA GLU A 214 -7.45 -13.69 14.85
C GLU A 214 -6.91 -13.55 13.43
N TYR A 215 -5.71 -13.00 13.31
CA TYR A 215 -5.00 -12.92 12.03
C TYR A 215 -4.33 -14.25 11.68
N ALA A 216 -4.40 -14.64 10.41
CA ALA A 216 -3.73 -15.83 9.90
C ALA A 216 -2.20 -15.82 10.11
N ASN A 217 -1.58 -17.00 10.22
CA ASN A 217 -0.13 -17.14 10.36
C ASN A 217 0.59 -17.12 9.00
N ASN A 218 0.55 -15.98 8.32
CA ASN A 218 1.30 -15.72 7.09
C ASN A 218 1.87 -14.29 7.10
N PRO A 219 2.87 -13.96 6.26
CA PRO A 219 3.58 -12.70 6.35
C PRO A 219 2.71 -11.44 6.21
N ILE A 220 1.72 -11.43 5.29
CA ILE A 220 0.88 -10.25 5.10
C ILE A 220 -0.10 -10.07 6.26
N ALA A 221 -0.72 -11.14 6.76
CA ALA A 221 -1.59 -11.08 7.92
C ALA A 221 -0.85 -10.59 9.18
N GLN A 222 0.40 -11.03 9.39
CA GLN A 222 1.21 -10.52 10.51
C GLN A 222 1.63 -9.06 10.35
N SER A 223 1.91 -8.60 9.12
CA SER A 223 2.11 -7.18 8.85
C SER A 223 0.86 -6.35 9.13
N MET A 224 -0.31 -6.79 8.66
CA MET A 224 -1.58 -6.10 8.89
C MET A 224 -1.96 -6.07 10.38
N LYS A 225 -1.69 -7.15 11.13
CA LYS A 225 -1.81 -7.17 12.60
C LYS A 225 -0.89 -6.14 13.26
N SER A 226 0.37 -6.05 12.80
CA SER A 226 1.32 -5.08 13.36
C SER A 226 0.91 -3.63 13.06
N ILE A 227 0.30 -3.40 11.88
CA ILE A 227 -0.32 -2.11 11.53
C ILE A 227 -1.47 -1.80 12.49
N ALA A 228 -2.37 -2.77 12.74
CA ALA A 228 -3.46 -2.60 13.69
C ALA A 228 -2.93 -2.23 15.09
N GLN A 229 -1.93 -2.95 15.60
CA GLN A 229 -1.31 -2.67 16.90
C GLN A 229 -0.81 -1.22 17.03
N VAL A 230 -0.07 -0.73 16.02
CA VAL A 230 0.47 0.64 16.02
C VAL A 230 -0.64 1.68 15.85
N LEU A 231 -1.64 1.41 15.01
CA LEU A 231 -2.75 2.32 14.74
C LEU A 231 -3.64 2.48 15.98
N THR A 232 -3.95 1.38 16.67
CA THR A 232 -4.77 1.39 17.90
C THR A 232 -4.04 2.03 19.08
N ALA A 233 -2.71 1.99 19.10
CA ALA A 233 -1.90 2.63 20.14
C ALA A 233 -1.93 4.18 20.07
N ASP A 234 -2.44 4.75 18.96
CA ASP A 234 -2.63 6.18 18.77
C ASP A 234 -1.37 7.03 19.01
N ILE A 235 -0.22 6.50 18.56
CA ILE A 235 1.09 7.11 18.74
C ILE A 235 1.46 8.10 17.62
N GLY A 236 0.46 8.60 16.90
CA GLY A 236 0.59 9.64 15.87
C GLY A 236 1.03 9.15 14.49
N THR A 237 1.19 7.85 14.25
CA THR A 237 1.48 7.32 12.91
C THR A 237 0.29 7.55 11.98
N ARG A 238 0.55 8.13 10.80
CA ARG A 238 -0.47 8.49 9.79
C ARG A 238 -0.40 7.63 8.53
N VAL A 239 0.78 7.15 8.19
CA VAL A 239 1.00 6.33 6.99
C VAL A 239 1.65 5.01 7.34
N PHE A 240 1.03 3.94 6.88
CA PHE A 240 1.46 2.56 7.06
C PHE A 240 1.74 1.96 5.69
N TYR A 241 2.77 1.14 5.59
CA TYR A 241 3.15 0.51 4.34
C TYR A 241 3.55 -0.94 4.57
N THR A 242 3.07 -1.83 3.72
CA THR A 242 3.54 -3.21 3.67
C THR A 242 3.52 -3.74 2.23
N GLN A 243 4.20 -4.86 2.02
CA GLN A 243 4.28 -5.51 0.72
C GLN A 243 4.00 -7.01 0.85
N HIS A 244 3.38 -7.57 -0.17
CA HIS A 244 3.15 -9.00 -0.28
C HIS A 244 3.44 -9.50 -1.69
N GLY A 245 3.93 -10.74 -1.82
CA GLY A 245 4.31 -11.30 -3.11
C GLY A 245 5.25 -12.50 -3.01
N SER A 246 5.86 -12.93 -4.11
CA SER A 246 5.79 -12.28 -5.43
C SER A 246 4.56 -12.70 -6.23
N PHE A 247 3.84 -11.73 -6.81
CA PHE A 247 2.82 -11.94 -7.84
C PHE A 247 3.44 -12.22 -9.23
N ASP A 248 4.77 -12.35 -9.31
CA ASP A 248 5.53 -12.66 -10.54
C ASP A 248 5.33 -14.07 -11.10
N THR A 249 4.17 -14.27 -11.73
CA THR A 249 3.59 -15.59 -12.03
C THR A 249 3.77 -15.99 -13.49
N HIS A 250 5.02 -16.31 -13.87
CA HIS A 250 5.34 -16.87 -15.21
C HIS A 250 4.98 -18.36 -15.38
N ALA A 251 4.67 -19.04 -14.28
CA ALA A 251 4.23 -20.43 -14.24
C ALA A 251 3.37 -20.69 -12.99
N ALA A 252 2.57 -21.76 -13.02
CA ALA A 252 1.66 -22.14 -11.92
C ALA A 252 0.83 -20.95 -11.40
N GLU A 253 0.40 -20.07 -12.31
CA GLU A 253 -0.24 -18.80 -11.97
C GLU A 253 -1.51 -19.04 -11.17
N LEU A 254 -2.40 -19.94 -11.60
CA LEU A 254 -3.65 -20.21 -10.90
C LEU A 254 -3.44 -20.62 -9.44
N GLU A 255 -2.45 -21.47 -9.14
CA GLU A 255 -2.14 -21.89 -7.76
C GLU A 255 -1.54 -20.74 -6.96
N THR A 256 -0.51 -20.09 -7.50
CA THR A 256 0.26 -19.05 -6.82
C THR A 256 -0.59 -17.80 -6.58
N HIS A 257 -1.32 -17.35 -7.59
CA HIS A 257 -2.22 -16.20 -7.55
C HIS A 257 -3.38 -16.43 -6.57
N THR A 258 -4.00 -17.62 -6.59
CA THR A 258 -5.06 -17.98 -5.63
C THR A 258 -4.56 -17.92 -4.19
N ARG A 259 -3.37 -18.47 -3.91
CA ARG A 259 -2.79 -18.45 -2.56
C ARG A 259 -2.50 -17.02 -2.11
N LEU A 260 -1.79 -16.23 -2.92
CA LEU A 260 -1.42 -14.84 -2.58
C LEU A 260 -2.65 -13.95 -2.39
N TRP A 261 -3.68 -14.11 -3.22
CA TRP A 261 -4.92 -13.35 -3.06
C TRP A 261 -5.75 -13.80 -1.86
N THR A 262 -5.78 -15.10 -1.54
CA THR A 262 -6.42 -15.57 -0.30
C THR A 262 -5.73 -14.93 0.91
N GLU A 263 -4.40 -15.03 0.99
CA GLU A 263 -3.61 -14.45 2.09
C GLU A 263 -3.84 -12.93 2.20
N THR A 264 -3.83 -12.20 1.08
CA THR A 264 -4.04 -10.75 1.04
C THR A 264 -5.48 -10.37 1.39
N SER A 265 -6.46 -11.06 0.82
CA SER A 265 -7.88 -10.77 1.01
C SER A 265 -8.31 -11.01 2.44
N ASP A 266 -7.84 -12.09 3.06
CA ASP A 266 -8.16 -12.42 4.45
C ASP A 266 -7.47 -11.44 5.40
N ALA A 267 -6.18 -11.13 5.19
CA ALA A 267 -5.44 -10.17 6.01
C ALA A 267 -6.07 -8.76 6.02
N ILE A 268 -6.59 -8.31 4.88
CA ILE A 268 -7.29 -7.01 4.79
C ILE A 268 -8.65 -7.08 5.48
N ALA A 269 -9.39 -8.18 5.34
CA ALA A 269 -10.68 -8.33 6.00
C ALA A 269 -10.53 -8.39 7.53
N ASP A 270 -9.57 -9.18 8.04
CA ASP A 270 -9.21 -9.23 9.46
C ASP A 270 -8.86 -7.83 9.97
N PHE A 271 -8.04 -7.08 9.22
CA PHE A 271 -7.71 -5.69 9.56
C PHE A 271 -8.93 -4.78 9.64
N MET A 272 -9.81 -4.82 8.64
CA MET A 272 -11.02 -3.97 8.65
C MET A 272 -11.97 -4.34 9.80
N GLU A 273 -12.11 -5.64 10.12
CA GLU A 273 -12.90 -6.09 11.26
C GLU A 273 -12.28 -5.65 12.60
N ASP A 274 -10.96 -5.68 12.71
CA ASP A 274 -10.23 -5.23 13.90
C ASP A 274 -10.34 -3.71 14.09
N MET A 275 -10.22 -2.93 13.00
CA MET A 275 -10.46 -1.49 13.04
C MET A 275 -11.90 -1.18 13.41
N LYS A 276 -12.86 -1.97 12.95
CA LYS A 276 -14.27 -1.84 13.36
C LYS A 276 -14.47 -2.14 14.85
N GLU A 277 -13.84 -3.18 15.39
CA GLU A 277 -13.87 -3.48 16.84
C GLU A 277 -13.34 -2.31 17.66
N HIS A 278 -12.30 -1.63 17.15
CA HIS A 278 -11.70 -0.46 17.79
C HIS A 278 -12.42 0.87 17.51
N ASN A 279 -13.52 0.87 16.75
CA ASN A 279 -14.23 2.08 16.28
C ASN A 279 -13.35 3.02 15.44
N LEU A 280 -12.45 2.47 14.63
CA LEU A 280 -11.51 3.16 13.75
C LEU A 280 -11.77 2.90 12.27
N GLU A 281 -12.78 2.08 11.92
CA GLU A 281 -13.09 1.70 10.54
C GLU A 281 -13.29 2.90 9.60
N ASP A 282 -13.85 4.00 10.10
CA ASP A 282 -14.09 5.23 9.34
C ASP A 282 -12.87 6.17 9.26
N ASP A 283 -11.81 5.88 10.02
CA ASP A 283 -10.58 6.66 10.09
C ASP A 283 -9.40 5.96 9.40
N VAL A 284 -9.65 4.85 8.69
CA VAL A 284 -8.64 4.09 7.95
C VAL A 284 -8.99 3.93 6.48
N LEU A 285 -7.98 4.08 5.62
CA LEU A 285 -8.07 3.81 4.19
C LEU A 285 -6.96 2.86 3.77
N VAL A 286 -7.30 1.77 3.10
CA VAL A 286 -6.34 0.81 2.55
C VAL A 286 -6.27 0.99 1.03
N LEU A 287 -5.08 1.27 0.49
CA LEU A 287 -4.79 1.25 -0.94
C LEU A 287 -4.00 0.00 -1.30
N VAL A 288 -4.58 -0.84 -2.16
CA VAL A 288 -3.95 -2.05 -2.70
C VAL A 288 -3.60 -1.82 -4.18
N TRP A 289 -2.34 -2.02 -4.55
CA TRP A 289 -1.88 -1.79 -5.93
C TRP A 289 -0.71 -2.71 -6.29
N SER A 290 -0.41 -2.81 -7.59
CA SER A 290 0.76 -3.50 -8.13
C SER A 290 1.44 -2.66 -9.20
N GLU A 291 2.75 -2.82 -9.38
CA GLU A 291 3.57 -1.94 -10.23
C GLU A 291 3.18 -1.94 -11.71
N PHE A 292 2.59 -3.04 -12.18
CA PHE A 292 2.02 -3.19 -13.52
C PHE A 292 1.06 -4.39 -13.54
N GLY A 293 0.43 -4.61 -14.70
CA GLY A 293 -0.42 -5.78 -14.95
C GLY A 293 0.29 -6.92 -15.70
N ARG A 294 -0.50 -7.90 -16.13
CA ARG A 294 -0.04 -9.03 -16.96
C ARG A 294 -0.52 -8.90 -18.39
N ARG A 295 0.13 -9.62 -19.29
CA ARG A 295 -0.32 -9.76 -20.68
C ARG A 295 -1.77 -10.22 -20.76
N ILE A 296 -2.47 -9.78 -21.79
CA ILE A 296 -3.85 -10.25 -22.06
C ILE A 296 -3.85 -11.73 -22.40
N LYS A 297 -2.89 -12.16 -23.21
CA LYS A 297 -2.71 -13.56 -23.60
C LYS A 297 -1.85 -14.29 -22.57
N ASP A 298 -2.21 -15.52 -22.27
CA ASP A 298 -1.38 -16.40 -21.45
C ASP A 298 -0.11 -16.91 -22.17
N ASN A 299 0.85 -17.33 -21.37
CA ASN A 299 2.08 -17.98 -21.79
C ASN A 299 2.22 -19.31 -21.04
N SER A 300 1.57 -20.36 -21.57
CA SER A 300 1.47 -21.67 -20.90
C SER A 300 0.76 -21.54 -19.54
N ALA A 301 1.36 -22.03 -18.45
CA ALA A 301 0.75 -22.03 -17.12
C ALA A 301 0.89 -20.70 -16.35
N GLY A 302 1.22 -19.59 -17.02
CA GLY A 302 1.33 -18.27 -16.43
C GLY A 302 1.25 -17.15 -17.46
N THR A 303 1.74 -15.97 -17.10
CA THR A 303 1.70 -14.77 -17.94
C THR A 303 2.98 -13.95 -17.89
N ASP A 304 3.39 -13.41 -19.05
CA ASP A 304 4.49 -12.47 -19.09
C ASP A 304 4.08 -11.10 -18.52
N HIS A 305 5.07 -10.24 -18.29
CA HIS A 305 4.84 -8.87 -17.84
C HIS A 305 4.04 -8.10 -18.90
N GLY A 306 3.05 -7.34 -18.43
CA GLY A 306 2.24 -6.46 -19.27
C GLY A 306 2.08 -5.07 -18.66
N SER A 307 0.99 -4.41 -19.01
CA SER A 307 0.60 -3.09 -18.52
C SER A 307 -0.93 -3.04 -18.42
N GLY A 308 -1.45 -1.98 -17.79
CA GLY A 308 -2.85 -1.88 -17.41
C GLY A 308 -3.18 -2.81 -16.24
N GLY A 309 -3.55 -2.21 -15.12
CA GLY A 309 -3.81 -2.91 -13.87
C GLY A 309 -5.16 -2.55 -13.27
N THR A 310 -5.33 -3.00 -12.03
CA THR A 310 -6.46 -2.64 -11.16
C THR A 310 -5.90 -2.28 -9.79
N ALA A 311 -6.50 -1.29 -9.14
CA ALA A 311 -6.24 -0.96 -7.74
C ALA A 311 -7.52 -1.09 -6.91
N PHE A 312 -7.38 -1.40 -5.63
CA PHE A 312 -8.49 -1.36 -4.67
C PHE A 312 -8.26 -0.26 -3.64
N VAL A 313 -9.31 0.50 -3.35
CA VAL A 313 -9.38 1.39 -2.20
C VAL A 313 -10.47 0.88 -1.27
N ILE A 314 -10.13 0.63 -0.01
CA ILE A 314 -10.99 -0.07 0.95
C ILE A 314 -11.04 0.74 2.25
N GLY A 315 -12.23 0.95 2.82
CA GLY A 315 -12.39 1.73 4.06
C GLY A 315 -13.86 1.93 4.44
N GLY A 316 -14.12 2.34 5.69
CA GLY A 316 -15.48 2.56 6.20
C GLY A 316 -16.23 3.69 5.48
N THR A 317 -15.52 4.75 5.11
CA THR A 317 -16.08 5.93 4.42
C THR A 317 -15.82 5.94 2.91
N VAL A 318 -15.39 4.81 2.33
CA VAL A 318 -15.20 4.70 0.87
C VAL A 318 -16.56 4.68 0.20
N ASN A 319 -16.70 5.44 -0.88
CA ASN A 319 -17.84 5.28 -1.78
C ASN A 319 -17.59 4.03 -2.63
N GLY A 320 -18.19 2.90 -2.27
CA GLY A 320 -18.01 1.63 -2.96
C GLY A 320 -18.48 1.66 -4.40
N GLY A 321 -17.78 0.95 -5.30
CA GLY A 321 -18.15 0.90 -6.70
C GLY A 321 -17.02 0.61 -7.67
N LEU A 322 -17.37 0.58 -8.96
CA LEU A 322 -16.41 0.46 -10.06
C LEU A 322 -16.05 1.87 -10.55
N TYR A 323 -14.76 2.16 -10.60
CA TYR A 323 -14.19 3.42 -11.07
C TYR A 323 -13.31 3.16 -12.28
N GLY A 324 -13.32 4.09 -13.23
CA GLY A 324 -12.65 3.92 -14.50
C GLY A 324 -13.34 2.92 -15.43
N GLU A 325 -13.10 3.06 -16.73
CA GLU A 325 -13.58 2.08 -17.70
C GLU A 325 -12.73 0.81 -17.63
N TYR A 326 -13.36 -0.35 -17.76
CA TYR A 326 -12.62 -1.60 -17.89
C TYR A 326 -11.93 -1.64 -19.28
N PRO A 327 -10.60 -1.85 -19.37
CA PRO A 327 -9.90 -1.84 -20.65
C PRO A 327 -10.42 -2.89 -21.64
N SER A 328 -10.46 -2.53 -22.92
CA SER A 328 -10.92 -3.42 -23.99
C SER A 328 -9.98 -4.61 -24.20
N LEU A 329 -10.55 -5.79 -24.40
CA LEU A 329 -9.81 -7.01 -24.76
C LEU A 329 -9.69 -7.22 -26.28
N LYS A 330 -10.22 -6.31 -27.10
CA LYS A 330 -10.09 -6.38 -28.55
C LYS A 330 -8.66 -6.09 -28.96
N GLU A 331 -8.12 -6.92 -29.86
CA GLU A 331 -6.73 -6.82 -30.33
C GLU A 331 -6.36 -5.42 -30.87
N SER A 332 -7.31 -4.72 -31.50
CA SER A 332 -7.10 -3.35 -32.02
C SER A 332 -6.81 -2.31 -30.94
N ASP A 333 -7.20 -2.60 -29.70
CA ASP A 333 -7.16 -1.67 -28.58
C ASP A 333 -6.02 -2.02 -27.59
N HIS A 334 -5.28 -3.10 -27.87
CA HIS A 334 -4.16 -3.52 -27.03
C HIS A 334 -2.97 -2.57 -27.16
N LEU A 335 -2.21 -2.42 -26.09
CA LEU A 335 -0.90 -1.77 -26.12
C LEU A 335 0.19 -2.84 -26.21
N GLU A 336 0.64 -3.13 -27.42
CA GLU A 336 1.64 -4.19 -27.69
C GLU A 336 1.23 -5.58 -27.17
N GLY A 337 -0.06 -5.87 -26.99
CA GLY A 337 -0.59 -7.11 -26.40
C GLY A 337 -0.94 -7.01 -24.90
N ASP A 338 -0.86 -5.81 -24.33
CA ASP A 338 -1.26 -5.50 -22.96
C ASP A 338 -2.63 -4.81 -22.91
N LEU A 339 -3.22 -4.75 -21.71
CA LEU A 339 -4.34 -3.86 -21.45
C LEU A 339 -3.87 -2.41 -21.61
N HIS A 340 -4.54 -1.65 -22.46
CA HIS A 340 -4.27 -0.22 -22.58
C HIS A 340 -4.89 0.50 -21.37
N PHE A 341 -4.05 1.18 -20.60
CA PHE A 341 -4.52 1.95 -19.46
C PHE A 341 -5.41 3.12 -19.91
N ASN A 342 -6.34 3.50 -19.07
CA ASN A 342 -7.24 4.64 -19.27
C ASN A 342 -7.42 5.48 -17.99
N ASN A 343 -6.78 5.07 -16.89
CA ASN A 343 -6.74 5.81 -15.64
C ASN A 343 -5.28 5.93 -15.19
N ASP A 344 -4.79 7.16 -15.02
CA ASP A 344 -3.44 7.37 -14.50
C ASP A 344 -3.42 7.09 -12.99
N PHE A 345 -2.47 6.30 -12.50
CA PHE A 345 -2.40 5.96 -11.07
C PHE A 345 -2.27 7.19 -10.17
N ARG A 346 -1.72 8.30 -10.67
CA ARG A 346 -1.58 9.56 -9.93
C ARG A 346 -2.92 10.24 -9.65
N SER A 347 -3.98 9.88 -10.35
CA SER A 347 -5.36 10.25 -10.00
C SER A 347 -5.79 9.68 -8.65
N ILE A 348 -5.38 8.45 -8.34
CA ILE A 348 -5.61 7.81 -7.04
C ILE A 348 -4.86 8.58 -5.95
N TYR A 349 -3.59 8.91 -6.20
CA TYR A 349 -2.75 9.65 -5.25
C TYR A 349 -3.30 11.05 -4.99
N SER A 350 -3.72 11.75 -6.03
CA SER A 350 -4.32 13.09 -5.92
C SER A 350 -5.59 13.05 -5.09
N THR A 351 -6.45 12.04 -5.32
CA THR A 351 -7.69 11.85 -4.55
C THR A 351 -7.39 11.61 -3.07
N ILE A 352 -6.45 10.70 -2.76
CA ILE A 352 -6.08 10.38 -1.37
C ILE A 352 -5.40 11.59 -0.69
N ALA A 353 -4.48 12.26 -1.38
CA ALA A 353 -3.76 13.41 -0.85
C ALA A 353 -4.72 14.52 -0.39
N GLU A 354 -5.63 14.95 -1.27
CA GLU A 354 -6.54 16.05 -0.95
C GLU A 354 -7.67 15.61 -0.01
N ARG A 355 -8.37 14.51 -0.33
CA ARG A 355 -9.64 14.18 0.33
C ARG A 355 -9.49 13.35 1.60
N TRP A 356 -8.34 12.68 1.77
CA TRP A 356 -8.10 11.81 2.92
C TRP A 356 -7.01 12.35 3.86
N LEU A 357 -5.86 12.72 3.29
CA LEU A 357 -4.71 13.21 4.06
C LEU A 357 -4.74 14.73 4.30
N GLU A 358 -5.60 15.45 3.56
CA GLU A 358 -5.78 16.90 3.66
C GLU A 358 -4.49 17.69 3.35
N VAL A 359 -3.72 17.22 2.36
CA VAL A 359 -2.49 17.86 1.87
C VAL A 359 -2.60 18.20 0.38
N ASP A 360 -1.71 19.07 -0.11
CA ASP A 360 -1.73 19.51 -1.51
C ASP A 360 -1.50 18.31 -2.47
N PRO A 361 -2.50 17.95 -3.32
CA PRO A 361 -2.39 16.82 -4.23
C PRO A 361 -1.31 17.02 -5.30
N ALA A 362 -0.99 18.27 -5.67
CA ALA A 362 0.02 18.56 -6.67
C ALA A 362 1.44 18.26 -6.17
N ILE A 363 1.70 18.51 -4.88
CA ILE A 363 2.97 18.16 -4.23
C ILE A 363 3.10 16.63 -4.15
N VAL A 364 2.03 15.95 -3.76
CA VAL A 364 2.05 14.49 -3.57
C VAL A 364 2.17 13.75 -4.91
N SER A 365 1.43 14.18 -5.94
CA SER A 365 1.32 13.45 -7.21
C SER A 365 2.29 13.92 -8.29
N ASN A 366 3.15 14.90 -8.01
CA ASN A 366 4.02 15.58 -8.97
C ASN A 366 3.24 16.22 -10.14
N GLY A 367 2.05 16.77 -9.87
CA GLY A 367 1.21 17.38 -10.88
C GLY A 367 -0.27 17.34 -10.53
N ASN A 368 -1.10 17.93 -11.40
CA ASN A 368 -2.55 17.93 -11.24
C ASN A 368 -3.16 16.81 -12.06
N TYR A 369 -3.91 15.93 -11.41
CA TYR A 369 -4.59 14.79 -12.03
C TYR A 369 -6.08 14.84 -11.71
N GLU A 370 -6.88 14.27 -12.62
CA GLU A 370 -8.30 14.06 -12.37
C GLU A 370 -8.49 13.21 -11.11
N GLN A 371 -9.49 13.52 -10.30
CA GLN A 371 -9.76 12.80 -9.06
C GLN A 371 -10.96 11.89 -9.20
N HIS A 372 -10.88 10.74 -8.54
CA HIS A 372 -11.99 9.81 -8.46
C HIS A 372 -12.91 10.14 -7.29
N GLU A 373 -14.18 9.76 -7.40
CA GLU A 373 -15.18 10.01 -6.35
C GLU A 373 -15.29 8.87 -5.33
N PHE A 374 -14.24 8.05 -5.17
CA PHE A 374 -14.22 6.98 -4.15
C PHE A 374 -14.06 7.52 -2.72
N ILE A 375 -13.73 8.80 -2.56
CA ILE A 375 -13.83 9.55 -1.29
C ILE A 375 -14.64 10.82 -1.57
N SER A 376 -15.61 11.08 -0.70
CA SER A 376 -16.39 12.31 -0.75
C SER A 376 -15.49 13.54 -0.55
N PRO A 377 -15.75 14.67 -1.25
CA PRO A 377 -15.00 15.91 -1.02
C PRO A 377 -15.07 16.34 0.44
N LEU A 378 -14.01 16.99 0.93
CA LEU A 378 -14.05 17.67 2.22
C LEU A 378 -15.15 18.75 2.15
N THR A 379 -16.16 18.63 3.01
CA THR A 379 -17.19 19.66 3.10
C THR A 379 -16.54 20.94 3.60
N SER A 380 -16.60 22.01 2.81
CA SER A 380 -16.20 23.34 3.26
C SER A 380 -17.13 23.75 4.41
N ASN A 381 -16.60 23.85 5.63
CA ASN A 381 -17.33 24.43 6.76
C ASN A 381 -17.46 25.95 6.62
#